data_AF-B1ZG38-F1
#
_entry.id   AF-B1ZG38-F1
#
_cell.length_a   1.000
_cell.length_b   1.000
_cell.length_c   1.000
_cell.angle_alpha   90.00
_cell.angle_beta   90.00
_cell.angle_gamma   90.00
#
_symmetry.space_group_name_H-M   'P 1'
#
loop_
_entity.id
_entity.type
_entity.pdbx_description
1 polymer ?
#
loop_
_entity_poly.entity_id
_entity_poly.type
_entity_poly.pdbx_seq_one_letter_code
_entity_poly.pdbx_strand_id
1 'polypeptide(L)'
;MLNIISAQDRRDAERDRRIARARAEARPTAQALVGQAGRTGNRGPPMLAAVAEVRAIGELLYGTCWTTELARDVGEDPRQVRRWLCGEAAVPERALSWSRTLARRRDRQIDALVGTGED
;
A
#
# COMPACT_ATOMS: atom_id res chain seq x y z
N MET A 1 33.93 -2.47 -23.75
CA MET A 1 33.95 -3.76 -23.02
C MET A 1 32.51 -4.13 -22.70
N LEU A 2 32.00 -5.25 -23.22
CA LEU A 2 30.66 -5.76 -22.93
C LEU A 2 30.72 -6.57 -21.62
N ASN A 3 30.09 -6.09 -20.55
CA ASN A 3 29.99 -6.81 -19.28
C ASN A 3 29.06 -8.03 -19.46
N ILE A 4 29.65 -9.21 -19.57
CA ILE A 4 28.92 -10.48 -19.58
C ILE A 4 28.51 -10.76 -18.12
N ILE A 5 27.24 -10.52 -17.80
CA ILE A 5 26.65 -10.85 -16.50
C ILE A 5 26.77 -12.36 -16.27
N SER A 6 27.42 -12.77 -15.17
CA SER A 6 27.69 -14.16 -14.87
C SER A 6 26.39 -14.96 -14.70
N ALA A 7 26.44 -16.26 -15.00
CA ALA A 7 25.33 -17.16 -14.71
C ALA A 7 25.01 -17.21 -13.20
N GLN A 8 25.95 -16.84 -12.34
CA GLN A 8 25.76 -16.69 -10.90
C GLN A 8 24.92 -15.44 -10.58
N ASP A 9 25.28 -14.28 -11.11
CA ASP A 9 24.55 -13.02 -10.92
C ASP A 9 23.08 -13.12 -11.36
N ARG A 10 22.81 -13.87 -12.45
CA ARG A 10 21.44 -14.14 -12.90
C ARG A 10 20.65 -15.01 -11.93
N ARG A 11 21.28 -15.99 -11.28
CA ARG A 11 20.64 -16.85 -10.28
C ARG A 11 20.37 -16.12 -8.98
N ASP A 12 21.29 -15.26 -8.56
CA ASP A 12 21.15 -14.45 -7.34
C ASP A 12 20.06 -13.38 -7.52
N ALA A 13 20.06 -12.67 -8.65
CA ALA A 13 18.99 -11.74 -8.98
C ALA A 13 17.61 -12.41 -9.06
N GLU A 14 17.54 -13.64 -9.59
CA GLU A 14 16.29 -14.40 -9.64
C GLU A 14 15.84 -14.89 -8.26
N ARG A 15 16.78 -15.31 -7.40
CA ARG A 15 16.50 -15.66 -6.01
C ARG A 15 15.98 -14.46 -5.23
N ASP A 16 16.60 -13.30 -5.39
CA ASP A 16 16.18 -12.06 -4.75
C ASP A 16 14.79 -11.62 -5.22
N ARG A 17 14.49 -11.76 -6.52
CA ARG A 17 13.12 -11.54 -7.05
C ARG A 17 12.10 -12.47 -6.43
N ARG A 18 12.43 -13.76 -6.27
CA ARG A 18 11.53 -14.73 -5.64
C ARG A 18 11.30 -14.42 -4.17
N ILE A 19 12.34 -14.02 -3.43
CA ILE A 19 12.22 -13.63 -2.02
C ILE A 19 11.41 -12.34 -1.89
N ALA A 20 11.65 -11.35 -2.75
CA ALA A 20 10.89 -10.11 -2.79
C ALA A 20 9.41 -10.36 -3.12
N ARG A 21 9.13 -11.26 -4.07
CA ARG A 21 7.79 -11.69 -4.43
C ARG A 21 7.09 -12.42 -3.28
N ALA A 22 7.75 -13.41 -2.66
CA ALA A 22 7.21 -14.13 -1.52
C ALA A 22 6.94 -13.20 -0.33
N ARG A 23 7.81 -12.20 -0.08
CA ARG A 23 7.56 -11.16 0.93
C ARG A 23 6.40 -10.23 0.55
N ALA A 24 6.24 -9.91 -0.73
CA ALA A 24 5.12 -9.08 -1.20
C ALA A 24 3.77 -9.81 -1.08
N GLU A 25 3.76 -11.13 -1.33
CA GLU A 25 2.62 -12.03 -1.17
C GLU A 25 2.30 -12.28 0.32
N ALA A 26 3.31 -12.35 1.19
CA ALA A 26 3.15 -12.49 2.64
C ALA A 26 2.76 -11.19 3.37
N ARG A 27 2.76 -10.04 2.69
CA ARG A 27 2.33 -8.78 3.31
C ARG A 27 0.83 -8.86 3.62
N PRO A 28 0.42 -8.57 4.87
CA PRO A 28 -0.99 -8.62 5.25
C PRO A 28 -1.82 -7.67 4.37
N THR A 29 -3.00 -8.13 3.96
CA THR A 29 -3.96 -7.32 3.20
C THR A 29 -4.48 -6.17 4.07
N ALA A 30 -4.99 -5.11 3.43
CA ALA A 30 -5.61 -4.01 4.16
C ALA A 30 -6.71 -4.49 5.12
N GLN A 31 -7.53 -5.45 4.70
CA GLN A 31 -8.58 -6.05 5.54
C GLN A 31 -8.00 -6.77 6.77
N ALA A 32 -6.90 -7.51 6.62
CA ALA A 32 -6.25 -8.17 7.75
C ALA A 32 -5.69 -7.14 8.76
N LEU A 33 -5.13 -6.03 8.27
CA LEU A 33 -4.64 -4.93 9.11
C LEU A 33 -5.78 -4.26 9.89
N VAL A 34 -6.91 -3.98 9.23
CA VAL A 34 -8.12 -3.42 9.88
C VAL A 34 -8.66 -4.37 10.94
N GLY A 35 -8.78 -5.67 10.62
CA GLY A 35 -9.25 -6.67 11.57
C GLY A 35 -8.33 -6.83 12.79
N GLN A 36 -7.01 -6.68 12.61
CA GLN A 36 -6.05 -6.67 13.72
C GLN A 36 -6.17 -5.40 14.59
N ALA A 37 -6.35 -4.24 13.96
CA ALA A 37 -6.57 -2.98 14.67
C ALA A 37 -7.86 -3.03 15.51
N GLY A 38 -8.96 -3.53 14.94
CA GLY A 38 -10.25 -3.64 15.64
C GLY A 38 -10.25 -4.60 16.84
N ARG A 39 -9.35 -5.60 16.86
CA ARG A 39 -9.20 -6.52 18.01
C ARG A 39 -8.42 -5.93 19.17
N THR A 40 -7.60 -4.93 18.93
CA THR A 40 -6.78 -4.31 19.97
C THR A 40 -7.65 -3.23 20.61
N GLY A 41 -8.13 -3.46 21.84
CA GLY A 41 -9.12 -2.60 22.53
C GLY A 41 -8.73 -1.12 22.75
N ASN A 42 -7.55 -0.70 22.28
CA ASN A 42 -7.16 0.70 22.19
C ASN A 42 -7.48 1.20 20.77
N ARG A 43 -8.53 2.02 20.66
CA ARG A 43 -9.11 2.63 19.44
C ARG A 43 -8.17 3.67 18.77
N GLY A 44 -6.87 3.36 18.69
CA GLY A 44 -5.86 4.16 18.00
C GLY A 44 -5.56 3.57 16.61
N PRO A 45 -5.16 4.41 15.63
CA PRO A 45 -4.77 3.91 14.32
C PRO A 45 -3.56 2.97 14.46
N PRO A 46 -3.48 1.90 13.64
CA PRO A 46 -2.32 1.03 13.64
C PRO A 46 -1.07 1.83 13.26
N MET A 47 0.02 1.65 14.01
CA MET A 47 1.32 2.25 13.67
C MET A 47 1.95 1.49 12.50
N LEU A 48 1.66 1.94 11.28
CA LEU A 48 2.15 1.32 10.04
C LEU A 48 3.32 2.12 9.46
N ALA A 49 4.24 1.41 8.80
CA ALA A 49 5.18 2.07 7.90
C ALA A 49 4.43 2.75 6.74
N ALA A 50 4.93 3.89 6.28
CA ALA A 50 4.27 4.70 5.24
C ALA A 50 3.85 3.87 3.99
N VAL A 51 4.71 2.96 3.53
CA VAL A 51 4.41 2.07 2.39
C VAL A 51 3.26 1.10 2.66
N ALA A 52 3.18 0.57 3.88
CA ALA A 52 2.10 -0.34 4.28
C ALA A 52 0.78 0.42 4.44
N GLU A 53 0.84 1.65 4.94
CA GLU A 53 -0.33 2.51 5.11
C GLU A 53 -0.90 2.96 3.77
N VAL A 54 -0.07 3.50 2.86
CA VAL A 54 -0.51 3.89 1.50
C VAL A 54 -1.11 2.70 0.76
N ARG A 55 -0.49 1.52 0.87
CA ARG A 55 -1.03 0.29 0.29
C ARG A 55 -2.41 -0.03 0.87
N ALA A 56 -2.55 -0.02 2.20
CA ALA A 56 -3.81 -0.36 2.85
C ALA A 56 -4.93 0.61 2.47
N ILE A 57 -4.64 1.92 2.46
CA ILE A 57 -5.58 2.95 2.03
C ILE A 57 -5.99 2.72 0.57
N GLY A 58 -5.03 2.49 -0.33
CA GLY A 58 -5.32 2.25 -1.74
C GLY A 58 -6.21 1.03 -1.94
N GLU A 59 -5.85 -0.11 -1.35
CA GLU A 59 -6.62 -1.35 -1.43
C GLU A 59 -8.06 -1.16 -0.93
N LEU A 60 -8.27 -0.42 0.17
CA LEU A 60 -9.61 -0.14 0.71
C LEU A 60 -10.42 0.80 -0.17
N LEU A 61 -9.79 1.81 -0.78
CA LEU A 61 -10.49 2.80 -1.59
C LEU A 61 -10.88 2.30 -2.98
N TYR A 62 -10.04 1.45 -3.60
CA TYR A 62 -10.14 1.15 -5.02
C TYR A 62 -10.07 -0.34 -5.37
N GLY A 63 -9.87 -1.22 -4.38
CA GLY A 63 -9.78 -2.67 -4.62
C GLY A 63 -8.59 -3.04 -5.51
N THR A 64 -8.83 -3.85 -6.55
CA THR A 64 -7.77 -4.46 -7.38
C THR A 64 -6.99 -3.46 -8.23
N CYS A 65 -7.60 -2.34 -8.62
CA CYS A 65 -6.99 -1.31 -9.49
C CYS A 65 -6.27 -0.20 -8.71
N TRP A 66 -6.05 -0.38 -7.40
CA TRP A 66 -5.68 0.70 -6.51
C TRP A 66 -4.40 1.45 -6.84
N THR A 67 -3.39 0.79 -7.41
CA THR A 67 -2.10 1.46 -7.68
C THR A 67 -2.28 2.58 -8.71
N THR A 68 -3.11 2.37 -9.73
CA THR A 68 -3.34 3.36 -10.79
C THR A 68 -4.23 4.49 -10.30
N GLU A 69 -5.33 4.16 -9.62
CA GLU A 69 -6.28 5.16 -9.12
C GLU A 69 -5.66 6.03 -8.04
N LEU A 70 -4.93 5.43 -7.10
CA LEU A 70 -4.25 6.18 -6.05
C LEU A 70 -3.19 7.11 -6.64
N ALA A 71 -2.39 6.64 -7.61
CA ALA A 71 -1.38 7.45 -8.29
C ALA A 71 -2.00 8.70 -8.91
N ARG A 72 -3.14 8.54 -9.60
CA ARG A 72 -3.90 9.65 -10.18
C ARG A 72 -4.32 10.66 -9.12
N ASP A 73 -4.87 10.19 -7.99
CA ASP A 73 -5.39 11.07 -6.95
C ASP A 73 -4.30 11.79 -6.16
N VAL A 74 -3.13 11.18 -5.95
CA VAL A 74 -1.99 11.83 -5.26
C VAL A 74 -1.10 12.66 -6.22
N GLY A 75 -1.40 12.63 -7.53
CA GLY A 75 -0.66 13.33 -8.57
C GLY A 75 0.73 12.74 -8.82
N GLU A 76 0.84 11.42 -8.83
CA GLU A 76 2.07 10.64 -9.07
C GLU A 76 1.88 9.68 -10.25
N ASP A 77 2.98 9.15 -10.76
CA ASP A 77 2.94 8.10 -11.79
C ASP A 77 2.67 6.71 -11.18
N PRO A 78 1.87 5.82 -11.79
CA PRO A 78 1.66 4.46 -11.28
C PRO A 78 2.95 3.66 -11.08
N ARG A 79 3.98 3.90 -11.90
CA ARG A 79 5.32 3.31 -11.73
C ARG A 79 5.98 3.82 -10.45
N GLN A 80 5.80 5.07 -10.10
CA GLN A 80 6.35 5.64 -8.87
C GLN A 80 5.74 4.98 -7.63
N VAL A 81 4.42 4.73 -7.64
CA VAL A 81 3.77 3.96 -6.57
C VAL A 81 4.35 2.54 -6.47
N ARG A 82 4.60 1.86 -7.59
CA ARG A 82 5.26 0.54 -7.58
C ARG A 82 6.68 0.60 -7.01
N ARG A 83 7.45 1.65 -7.32
CA ARG A 83 8.79 1.86 -6.74
C ARG A 83 8.74 1.99 -5.22
N TRP A 84 7.73 2.65 -4.67
CA TRP A 84 7.51 2.67 -3.21
C TRP A 84 7.30 1.28 -2.64
N LEU A 85 6.44 0.47 -3.28
CA LEU A 85 6.12 -0.89 -2.83
C LEU A 85 7.33 -1.83 -2.87
N CYS A 86 8.20 -1.65 -3.86
CA CYS A 86 9.46 -2.38 -4.00
C CYS A 86 10.58 -1.85 -3.09
N GLY A 87 10.39 -0.70 -2.43
CA GLY A 87 11.42 -0.05 -1.61
C GLY A 87 12.49 0.68 -2.41
N GLU A 88 12.28 0.87 -3.72
CA GLU A 88 13.19 1.63 -4.61
C GLU A 88 13.06 3.15 -4.43
N ALA A 89 12.01 3.60 -3.74
CA ALA A 89 11.79 4.99 -3.37
C ALA A 89 11.01 5.05 -2.05
N ALA A 90 11.26 6.09 -1.25
CA ALA A 90 10.43 6.37 -0.08
C ALA A 90 9.09 6.96 -0.51
N VAL A 91 8.05 6.72 0.29
CA VAL A 91 6.75 7.39 0.14
C VAL A 91 6.91 8.86 0.56
N PRO A 92 6.61 9.83 -0.30
CA PRO A 92 6.62 11.24 0.08
C PRO A 92 5.54 11.54 1.14
N GLU A 93 5.87 12.37 2.13
CA GLU A 93 4.91 12.76 3.18
C GLU A 93 3.64 13.41 2.59
N ARG A 94 3.79 14.18 1.51
CA ARG A 94 2.65 14.76 0.77
C ARG A 94 1.66 13.68 0.30
N ALA A 95 2.18 12.59 -0.27
CA ALA A 95 1.35 11.54 -0.86
C ALA A 95 0.62 10.77 0.24
N LEU A 96 1.32 10.49 1.35
CA LEU A 96 0.74 9.86 2.53
C LEU A 96 -0.36 10.73 3.17
N SER A 97 -0.08 12.01 3.42
CA SER A 97 -1.04 12.96 3.99
C SER A 97 -2.29 13.13 3.13
N TRP A 98 -2.10 13.20 1.81
CA TRP A 98 -3.21 13.25 0.85
C TRP A 98 -4.05 11.97 0.88
N SER A 99 -3.39 10.80 0.85
CA SER A 99 -4.06 9.50 0.91
C SER A 99 -4.92 9.36 2.18
N ARG A 100 -4.38 9.76 3.33
CA ARG A 100 -5.11 9.79 4.61
C ARG A 100 -6.33 10.72 4.56
N THR A 101 -6.17 11.89 3.95
CA THR A 101 -7.25 12.88 3.83
C THR A 101 -8.35 12.38 2.91
N LEU A 102 -7.99 11.75 1.80
CA LEU A 102 -8.94 11.13 0.88
C LEU A 102 -9.69 9.99 1.54
N ALA A 103 -8.99 9.12 2.29
CA ALA A 103 -9.61 8.04 3.05
C ALA A 103 -10.66 8.57 4.03
N ARG A 104 -10.30 9.55 4.88
CA ARG A 104 -11.25 10.19 5.83
C ARG A 104 -12.42 10.90 5.15
N ARG A 105 -12.22 11.42 3.94
CA ARG A 105 -13.30 12.03 3.16
C ARG A 105 -14.26 10.95 2.66
N ARG A 106 -13.73 9.84 2.15
CA ARG A 106 -14.52 8.73 1.61
C ARG A 106 -15.31 8.02 2.70
N ASP A 107 -14.69 7.79 3.84
CA ASP A 107 -15.30 7.25 5.05
C ASP A 107 -16.55 8.05 5.45
N ARG A 108 -16.40 9.37 5.65
CA ARG A 108 -17.54 10.26 5.93
C ARG A 108 -18.63 10.26 4.86
N GLN A 109 -18.27 10.10 3.58
CA GLN A 109 -19.25 10.00 2.49
C GLN A 109 -20.02 8.69 2.54
N ILE A 110 -19.35 7.59 2.88
CA ILE A 110 -19.97 6.28 3.04
C ILE A 110 -20.89 6.32 4.26
N ASP A 111 -20.43 6.80 5.42
CA ASP A 111 -21.23 6.93 6.64
C ASP A 111 -22.50 7.77 6.40
N ALA A 112 -22.37 8.90 5.69
CA ALA A 112 -23.51 9.75 5.36
C ALA A 112 -24.51 9.07 4.41
N LEU A 113 -24.08 8.09 3.61
CA LEU A 113 -24.92 7.35 2.68
C LEU A 113 -25.60 6.15 3.32
N VAL A 114 -24.87 5.40 4.15
CA VAL A 114 -25.33 4.12 4.73
C VAL A 114 -25.90 4.25 6.15
N GLY A 115 -25.65 5.39 6.81
CA GLY A 115 -25.93 5.58 8.24
C GLY A 115 -24.85 4.96 9.12
N THR A 116 -24.60 5.53 10.29
CA THR A 116 -23.82 4.87 11.35
C THR A 116 -24.70 3.77 11.92
N GLY A 117 -24.57 2.54 11.41
CA GLY A 117 -25.47 1.43 11.72
C GLY A 117 -25.76 1.25 13.21
N GLU A 118 -26.87 1.84 13.65
CA GLU A 118 -27.55 1.68 14.95
C GLU A 118 -29.05 1.93 14.67
N ASP A 119 -29.70 0.92 14.09
CA ASP A 119 -31.14 0.64 14.22
C ASP A 119 -31.29 -0.85 14.59
#